data_AF-A0A1A7YXQ1-F1
#
_entry.id   AF-A0A1A7YXQ1-F1
#
_cell.length_a   1.000
_cell.length_b   1.000
_cell.length_c   1.000
_cell.angle_alpha   90.00
_cell.angle_beta   90.00
_cell.angle_gamma   90.00
#
_symmetry.space_group_name_H-M   'P 1'
#
loop_
_entity.id
_entity.type
_entity.pdbx_description
1 polymer ?
#
loop_
_entity_poly.entity_id
_entity_poly.type
_entity_poly.pdbx_seq_one_letter_code
_entity_poly.pdbx_strand_id
1 'polypeptide(L)'
;GATQTFSGRKQSLIEDARRERSSGPASSPGPSRIGDGFVFEEKDGRVTINVLFALSNEKNSGFFQTGKIFETFEAKLLHIESRMRKKSKDDLPDLEFFMRCEVQRSDLDVFIDSLKRVADDVRSVPEEKFPWFPRQMKDLDRCNMLIT
;
A
#
# COMPACT_ATOMS: atom_id res chain seq x y z
N GLY A 1 57.62 -35.58 -21.25
CA GLY A 1 57.49 -34.11 -21.35
C GLY A 1 56.03 -33.73 -21.45
N ALA A 2 55.71 -32.51 -21.00
CA ALA A 2 54.42 -31.82 -20.96
C ALA A 2 53.80 -31.68 -19.55
N THR A 3 53.96 -30.46 -19.04
CA THR A 3 53.38 -29.80 -17.88
C THR A 3 51.89 -29.49 -18.07
N GLN A 4 51.08 -29.61 -17.02
CA GLN A 4 49.86 -28.81 -16.87
C GLN A 4 49.85 -28.13 -15.51
N THR A 5 50.07 -26.83 -15.54
CA THR A 5 49.94 -25.90 -14.43
C THR A 5 48.47 -25.52 -14.27
N PHE A 6 47.86 -25.84 -13.14
CA PHE A 6 46.63 -25.17 -12.70
C PHE A 6 46.97 -24.19 -11.57
N SER A 7 47.10 -22.92 -11.92
CA SER A 7 47.21 -21.80 -10.99
C SER A 7 45.83 -21.48 -10.40
N GLY A 8 45.35 -22.35 -9.51
CA GLY A 8 44.18 -22.08 -8.68
C GLY A 8 44.52 -21.16 -7.52
N ARG A 9 44.46 -19.85 -7.76
CA ARG A 9 44.57 -18.77 -6.79
C ARG A 9 43.66 -19.07 -5.59
N LYS A 10 44.24 -19.44 -4.46
CA LYS A 10 43.54 -19.48 -3.16
C LYS A 10 43.27 -18.05 -2.71
N GLN A 11 42.33 -17.37 -3.36
CA GLN A 11 41.75 -16.14 -2.83
C GLN A 11 40.86 -16.53 -1.66
N SER A 12 41.18 -15.97 -0.49
CA SER A 12 40.54 -16.30 0.77
C SER A 12 39.10 -15.79 0.77
N LEU A 13 38.14 -16.70 0.97
CA LEU A 13 36.71 -16.41 1.15
C LEU A 13 36.42 -15.37 2.27
N ILE A 14 37.41 -15.13 3.14
CA ILE A 14 37.34 -14.16 4.24
C ILE A 14 37.42 -12.71 3.72
N GLU A 15 38.12 -12.46 2.60
CA GLU A 15 38.24 -11.12 2.01
C GLU A 15 36.94 -10.71 1.29
N ASP A 16 36.28 -11.64 0.62
CA ASP A 16 35.00 -11.41 -0.06
C ASP A 16 33.89 -11.06 0.96
N ALA A 17 33.87 -11.72 2.13
CA ALA A 17 32.92 -11.42 3.20
C ALA A 17 33.12 -10.02 3.84
N ARG A 18 34.33 -9.44 3.77
CA ARG A 18 34.59 -8.07 4.23
C ARG A 18 34.24 -7.03 3.17
N ARG A 19 34.34 -7.37 1.88
CA ARG A 19 34.03 -6.46 0.78
C ARG A 19 32.52 -6.22 0.58
N GLU A 20 31.66 -7.17 0.96
CA GLU A 20 30.21 -6.92 1.00
C GLU A 20 29.76 -6.02 2.16
N ARG A 21 30.60 -5.76 3.16
CA ARG A 21 30.28 -4.83 4.26
C ARG A 21 30.58 -3.35 3.96
N SER A 22 31.24 -3.03 2.84
CA SER A 22 31.59 -1.65 2.48
C SER A 22 30.88 -1.10 1.25
N SER A 23 30.06 -1.90 0.57
CA SER A 23 28.98 -1.39 -0.28
C SER A 23 27.70 -1.39 0.55
N GLY A 24 27.58 -0.42 1.45
CA GLY A 24 26.35 -0.19 2.19
C GLY A 24 25.18 -0.11 1.21
N PRO A 25 24.03 -0.74 1.50
CA PRO A 25 22.85 -0.50 0.70
C PRO A 25 22.57 0.99 0.76
N ALA A 26 22.38 1.63 -0.39
CA ALA A 26 21.56 2.83 -0.46
C ALA A 26 20.32 2.52 0.39
N SER A 27 20.11 3.32 1.42
CA SER A 27 18.99 3.21 2.33
C SER A 27 17.70 3.17 1.52
N SER A 28 17.21 1.98 1.20
CA SER A 28 15.81 1.80 0.82
C SER A 28 15.01 2.37 2.00
N PRO A 29 14.12 3.35 1.77
CA PRO A 29 13.20 3.76 2.80
C PRO A 29 12.45 2.49 3.20
N GLY A 30 12.59 2.08 4.45
CA GLY A 30 11.71 1.06 5.00
C GLY A 30 10.34 1.69 5.25
N PRO A 31 9.28 0.87 5.33
CA PRO A 31 7.95 1.34 5.68
C PRO A 31 8.00 2.13 6.99
N SER A 32 7.66 3.41 6.90
CA SER A 32 7.63 4.33 8.03
C SER A 32 6.32 4.18 8.78
N ARG A 33 6.35 4.47 10.09
CA ARG A 33 5.18 4.35 10.98
C ARG A 33 4.90 5.65 11.71
N ILE A 34 3.64 6.04 11.75
CA ILE A 34 3.12 7.13 12.60
C ILE A 34 2.36 6.54 13.79
N GLY A 35 2.21 7.34 14.86
CA GLY A 35 1.45 7.04 16.08
C GLY A 35 -0.02 6.77 15.79
N ASP A 36 -0.29 5.55 15.32
CA ASP A 36 -1.56 4.84 15.12
C ASP A 36 -1.33 3.55 14.30
N GLY A 37 -0.08 3.26 13.90
CA GLY A 37 0.27 2.05 13.15
C GLY A 37 0.14 2.20 11.63
N PHE A 38 -0.05 3.43 11.14
CA PHE A 38 -0.12 3.72 9.71
C PHE A 38 1.20 3.45 9.00
N VAL A 39 1.17 2.62 7.95
CA VAL A 39 2.35 2.23 7.15
C VAL A 39 2.41 3.04 5.86
N PHE A 40 3.56 3.69 5.60
CA PHE A 40 3.77 4.51 4.41
C PHE A 40 5.21 4.46 3.89
N GLU A 41 5.37 4.79 2.61
CA GLU A 41 6.65 4.96 1.93
C GLU A 41 6.88 6.43 1.64
N GLU A 42 7.99 7.02 2.10
CA GLU A 42 8.30 8.44 1.90
C GLU A 42 9.33 8.64 0.79
N LYS A 43 9.04 9.55 -0.13
CA LYS A 43 9.93 9.96 -1.21
C LYS A 43 9.67 11.41 -1.60
N ASP A 44 10.74 12.21 -1.71
CA ASP A 44 10.68 13.60 -2.18
C ASP A 44 9.67 14.50 -1.43
N GLY A 45 9.52 14.30 -0.12
CA GLY A 45 8.56 15.06 0.72
C GLY A 45 7.10 14.61 0.59
N ARG A 46 6.85 13.57 -0.21
CA ARG A 46 5.55 12.93 -0.37
C ARG A 46 5.56 11.54 0.22
N VAL A 47 4.38 11.07 0.61
CA VAL A 47 4.17 9.75 1.19
C VAL A 47 3.17 8.98 0.35
N THR A 48 3.56 7.77 -0.06
CA THR A 48 2.65 6.81 -0.65
C THR A 48 2.04 5.95 0.45
N ILE A 49 0.71 5.91 0.49
CA ILE A 49 -0.07 5.18 1.49
C ILE A 49 -1.11 4.30 0.82
N ASN A 50 -1.35 3.13 1.40
CA ASN A 50 -2.52 2.33 1.05
C ASN A 50 -3.54 2.43 2.19
N VAL A 51 -4.72 2.92 1.87
CA VAL A 51 -5.81 3.12 2.82
C VAL A 51 -6.95 2.19 2.46
N LEU A 52 -7.46 1.50 3.46
CA LEU A 52 -8.68 0.70 3.39
C LEU A 52 -9.74 1.38 4.26
N PHE A 53 -10.93 1.60 3.72
CA PHE A 53 -12.05 2.19 4.45
C PHE A 53 -13.38 1.66 3.93
N ALA A 54 -14.43 1.77 4.72
CA ALA A 54 -15.78 1.39 4.35
C ALA A 54 -16.68 2.62 4.22
N LEU A 55 -17.64 2.54 3.30
CA LEU A 55 -18.70 3.52 3.15
C LEU A 55 -20.05 2.81 3.29
N SER A 56 -20.88 3.30 4.20
CA SER A 56 -22.26 2.83 4.35
C SER A 56 -23.12 3.32 3.18
N ASN A 57 -24.02 2.45 2.71
CA ASN A 57 -24.82 2.66 1.51
C ASN A 57 -26.01 3.62 1.72
N GLU A 58 -26.14 4.24 2.89
CA GLU A 58 -27.39 4.93 3.23
C GLU A 58 -27.64 6.17 2.37
N LYS A 59 -26.61 6.89 1.87
CA LYS A 59 -26.80 8.14 1.10
C LYS A 59 -25.77 8.47 0.00
N ASN A 60 -24.80 7.61 -0.34
CA ASN A 60 -23.66 7.90 -1.25
C ASN A 60 -22.82 9.16 -0.92
N SER A 61 -23.21 9.97 0.07
CA SER A 61 -22.54 11.21 0.45
C SER A 61 -21.11 10.98 0.94
N GLY A 62 -20.87 9.84 1.60
CA GLY A 62 -19.54 9.45 2.06
C GLY A 62 -18.55 9.26 0.90
N PHE A 63 -19.01 8.79 -0.26
CA PHE A 63 -18.14 8.65 -1.44
C PHE A 63 -17.72 10.00 -2.01
N PHE A 64 -18.69 10.90 -2.22
CA PHE A 64 -18.39 12.25 -2.71
C PHE A 64 -17.56 13.07 -1.71
N GLN A 65 -17.84 12.95 -0.41
CA GLN A 65 -17.06 13.63 0.63
C GLN A 65 -15.63 13.12 0.68
N THR A 66 -15.45 11.79 0.60
CA THR A 66 -14.14 11.17 0.47
C THR A 66 -13.40 11.71 -0.75
N GLY A 67 -14.03 11.74 -1.93
CA GLY A 67 -13.43 12.29 -3.15
C GLY A 67 -12.96 13.75 -3.00
N LYS A 68 -13.76 14.59 -2.33
CA LYS A 68 -13.38 15.99 -2.03
C LYS A 68 -12.16 16.10 -1.12
N ILE A 69 -11.99 15.17 -0.18
CA ILE A 69 -10.79 15.13 0.68
C ILE A 69 -9.57 14.88 -0.19
N PHE A 70 -9.59 13.86 -1.06
CA PHE A 70 -8.48 13.59 -1.98
C PHE A 70 -8.16 14.79 -2.88
N GLU A 71 -9.17 15.49 -3.39
CA GLU A 71 -8.99 16.72 -4.16
C GLU A 71 -8.35 17.85 -3.32
N THR A 72 -8.85 18.08 -2.11
CA THR A 72 -8.38 19.16 -1.20
C THR A 72 -6.91 19.00 -0.81
N PHE A 73 -6.46 17.76 -0.61
CA PHE A 73 -5.08 17.45 -0.24
C PHE A 73 -4.17 17.22 -1.45
N GLU A 74 -4.64 17.53 -2.67
CA GLU A 74 -3.93 17.27 -3.93
C GLU A 74 -3.36 15.84 -4.00
N ALA A 75 -4.14 14.90 -3.48
CA ALA A 75 -3.74 13.51 -3.36
C ALA A 75 -3.70 12.87 -4.74
N LYS A 76 -2.55 12.35 -5.13
CA LYS A 76 -2.42 11.63 -6.40
C LYS A 76 -2.93 10.21 -6.20
N LEU A 77 -4.08 9.90 -6.79
CA LEU A 77 -4.67 8.57 -6.78
C LEU A 77 -3.87 7.65 -7.72
N LEU A 78 -3.26 6.61 -7.16
CA LEU A 78 -2.44 5.64 -7.88
C LEU A 78 -3.22 4.36 -8.19
N HIS A 79 -4.15 3.99 -7.32
CA HIS A 79 -5.01 2.82 -7.50
C HIS A 79 -6.28 2.96 -6.66
N ILE A 80 -7.41 2.53 -7.21
CA ILE A 80 -8.71 2.51 -6.53
C ILE A 80 -9.37 1.17 -6.83
N GLU A 81 -9.83 0.51 -5.78
CA GLU A 81 -10.62 -0.71 -5.89
C GLU A 81 -11.80 -0.65 -4.93
N SER A 82 -12.98 -1.02 -5.40
CA SER A 82 -14.18 -1.19 -4.57
C SER A 82 -14.52 -2.66 -4.44
N ARG A 83 -14.79 -3.11 -3.21
CA ARG A 83 -15.17 -4.49 -2.89
C ARG A 83 -16.43 -4.49 -2.06
N MET A 84 -17.28 -5.50 -2.24
CA MET A 84 -18.40 -5.70 -1.32
C MET A 84 -17.89 -6.30 -0.01
N ARG A 85 -18.25 -5.67 1.11
CA ARG A 85 -17.95 -6.21 2.43
C ARG A 85 -18.99 -7.27 2.80
N LYS A 86 -18.54 -8.45 3.24
CA LYS A 86 -19.44 -9.49 3.77
C LYS A 86 -19.74 -9.16 5.24
N LYS A 87 -20.84 -8.48 5.53
CA LYS A 87 -21.39 -8.36 6.89
C LYS A 87 -22.59 -9.29 7.09
N SER A 88 -22.94 -9.51 8.35
CA SER A 88 -23.97 -10.45 8.82
C SER A 88 -25.36 -10.13 8.27
N LYS A 89 -26.25 -11.13 8.39
CA LYS A 89 -27.55 -11.33 7.73
C LYS A 89 -28.55 -10.15 7.70
N ASP A 90 -28.36 -9.10 8.50
CA ASP A 90 -29.31 -7.97 8.63
C ASP A 90 -28.75 -6.59 8.22
N ASP A 91 -27.47 -6.49 7.81
CA ASP A 91 -26.88 -5.21 7.39
C ASP A 91 -26.96 -5.01 5.87
N LEU A 92 -27.21 -3.77 5.44
CA LEU A 92 -27.08 -3.35 4.04
C LEU A 92 -25.65 -3.64 3.53
N PRO A 93 -25.47 -3.91 2.22
CA PRO A 93 -24.14 -4.17 1.69
C PRO A 93 -23.26 -2.92 1.81
N ASP A 94 -22.32 -2.94 2.75
CA ASP A 94 -21.25 -1.94 2.85
C ASP A 94 -20.25 -2.15 1.71
N LEU A 95 -19.83 -1.05 1.09
CA LEU A 95 -18.72 -1.05 0.13
C LEU A 95 -17.43 -0.75 0.90
N GLU A 96 -16.42 -1.59 0.71
CA GLU A 96 -15.06 -1.36 1.17
C GLU A 96 -14.23 -0.85 0.00
N PHE A 97 -13.42 0.17 0.23
CA PHE A 97 -12.55 0.78 -0.76
C PHE A 97 -11.11 0.59 -0.33
N PHE A 98 -10.30 0.08 -1.26
CA PHE A 98 -8.85 0.10 -1.17
C PHE A 98 -8.33 1.20 -2.09
N MET A 99 -7.52 2.11 -1.55
CA MET A 99 -6.93 3.21 -2.30
C MET A 99 -5.44 3.29 -2.03
N ARG A 100 -4.64 3.28 -3.11
CA ARG A 100 -3.24 3.69 -3.07
C ARG A 100 -3.15 5.13 -3.52
N CYS A 101 -2.59 6.01 -2.69
CA CYS A 101 -2.46 7.41 -3.03
C CYS A 101 -1.16 8.01 -2.50
N GLU A 102 -0.76 9.11 -3.10
CA GLU A 102 0.40 9.90 -2.70
C GLU A 102 -0.07 11.27 -2.21
N VAL A 103 0.33 11.63 -0.98
CA VAL A 103 -0.01 12.90 -0.32
C VAL A 103 1.25 13.59 0.20
N GLN A 104 1.17 14.89 0.48
CA GLN A 104 2.28 15.62 1.10
C GLN A 104 2.53 15.10 2.52
N ARG A 105 3.80 14.92 2.89
CA ARG A 105 4.16 14.39 4.22
C ARG A 105 3.64 15.27 5.36
N SER A 106 3.60 16.58 5.18
CA SER A 106 3.11 17.55 6.16
C SER A 106 1.63 17.40 6.48
N ASP A 107 0.85 16.89 5.53
CA ASP A 107 -0.60 16.90 5.58
C ASP A 107 -1.18 15.52 5.92
N LEU A 108 -0.33 14.49 5.98
CA LEU A 108 -0.74 13.09 6.15
C LEU A 108 -1.67 12.88 7.35
N ASP A 109 -1.34 13.43 8.52
CA ASP A 109 -2.13 13.22 9.73
C ASP A 109 -3.52 13.86 9.60
N VAL A 110 -3.58 15.09 9.06
CA VAL A 110 -4.83 15.82 8.83
C VAL A 110 -5.67 15.14 7.74
N PHE A 111 -5.02 14.60 6.71
CA PHE A 111 -5.66 13.82 5.65
C PHE A 111 -6.34 12.56 6.22
N ILE A 112 -5.62 11.77 7.04
CA ILE A 112 -6.16 10.56 7.68
C ILE A 112 -7.32 10.91 8.62
N ASP A 113 -7.17 11.96 9.43
CA ASP A 113 -8.23 12.40 10.35
C ASP A 113 -9.45 12.92 9.60
N SER A 114 -9.26 13.56 8.44
CA SER A 114 -10.37 14.00 7.58
C SER A 114 -11.13 12.80 7.02
N LEU A 115 -10.42 11.75 6.58
CA LEU A 115 -11.04 10.51 6.11
C LEU A 115 -11.83 9.82 7.23
N LYS A 116 -11.27 9.70 8.44
CA LYS A 116 -11.94 9.11 9.62
C LYS A 116 -13.26 9.80 9.99
N ARG A 117 -13.49 11.04 9.55
CA ARG A 117 -14.74 11.78 9.81
C ARG A 117 -15.87 11.44 8.83
N VAL A 118 -15.55 10.92 7.65
CA VAL A 118 -16.52 10.71 6.55
C VAL A 118 -16.63 9.25 6.10
N ALA A 119 -15.72 8.40 6.58
CA ALA A 119 -15.65 6.99 6.26
C ALA A 119 -15.44 6.14 7.52
N ASP A 120 -15.94 4.91 7.48
CA ASP A 120 -15.85 3.95 8.55
C ASP A 120 -14.59 3.07 8.38
N ASP A 121 -14.09 2.50 9.48
CA ASP A 121 -13.01 1.50 9.48
C ASP A 121 -11.73 1.88 8.71
N VAL A 122 -11.40 3.18 8.69
CA VAL A 122 -10.20 3.73 8.03
C VAL A 122 -8.93 3.15 8.67
N ARG A 123 -8.16 2.40 7.88
CA ARG A 123 -6.92 1.76 8.31
C ARG A 123 -5.89 1.80 7.19
N SER A 124 -4.61 1.92 7.52
CA SER A 124 -3.57 1.60 6.53
C SER A 124 -3.43 0.10 6.38
N VAL A 125 -3.12 -0.34 5.17
CA VAL A 125 -2.67 -1.70 4.92
C VAL A 125 -1.28 -1.67 4.28
N PRO A 126 -0.39 -2.61 4.63
CA PRO A 126 0.84 -2.78 3.85
C PRO A 126 0.46 -3.12 2.40
N GLU A 127 1.32 -2.73 1.45
CA GLU A 127 1.07 -3.03 0.04
C GLU A 127 0.89 -4.54 -0.14
N GLU A 128 -0.31 -4.94 -0.54
CA GLU A 128 -0.61 -6.34 -0.81
C GLU A 128 0.08 -6.70 -2.13
N LYS A 129 1.07 -7.60 -2.06
CA LYS A 129 1.84 -8.04 -3.26
C LYS A 129 0.96 -8.71 -4.32
N PHE A 130 -0.27 -9.06 -3.96
CA PHE A 130 -1.22 -9.74 -4.81
C PHE A 130 -2.50 -8.91 -4.85
N PRO A 131 -3.02 -8.59 -6.05
CA PRO A 131 -4.35 -8.03 -6.20
C PRO A 131 -5.35 -8.93 -5.47
N TRP A 132 -6.38 -8.33 -4.88
CA TRP A 132 -7.38 -9.13 -4.18
C TRP A 132 -8.05 -10.11 -5.13
N PHE A 133 -8.10 -11.35 -4.66
CA PHE A 133 -8.71 -12.43 -5.41
C PHE A 133 -10.05 -12.82 -4.77
N PRO A 134 -11.13 -12.89 -5.57
CA PRO A 134 -12.41 -13.46 -5.17
C PRO A 134 -12.26 -14.78 -4.43
N ARG A 135 -12.75 -14.85 -3.19
CA ARG A 135 -12.63 -16.07 -2.37
C ARG A 135 -13.66 -17.14 -2.72
N GLN A 136 -14.74 -16.77 -3.42
CA GLN A 136 -15.83 -17.67 -3.80
C GLN A 136 -16.19 -17.48 -5.27
N MET A 137 -16.68 -18.54 -5.92
CA MET A 137 -17.03 -18.52 -7.35
C MET A 137 -18.03 -17.41 -7.71
N LYS A 138 -19.03 -17.16 -6.86
CA LYS A 138 -20.02 -16.06 -7.04
C LYS A 138 -19.43 -14.65 -6.93
N ASP A 139 -18.23 -14.52 -6.38
CA ASP A 139 -17.56 -13.22 -6.24
C ASP A 139 -16.90 -12.82 -7.59
N LEU A 140 -16.68 -13.78 -8.52
CA LEU A 140 -16.17 -13.52 -9.88
C LEU A 140 -17.14 -12.71 -10.73
N ASP A 141 -18.45 -12.93 -10.59
CA ASP A 141 -19.48 -12.18 -11.33
C ASP A 141 -19.47 -10.68 -10.99
N ARG A 142 -18.83 -10.30 -9.88
CA ARG A 142 -18.73 -8.93 -9.36
C ARG A 142 -17.44 -8.23 -9.76
N CYS A 143 -16.49 -8.92 -10.39
CA CYS A 143 -15.18 -8.37 -10.80
C CYS A 143 -15.21 -7.57 -12.11
N ASN A 144 -16.38 -7.25 -12.66
CA ASN A 144 -16.54 -6.64 -13.98
C ASN A 144 -16.29 -5.11 -14.04
N MET A 145 -15.73 -4.50 -12.99
CA MET A 145 -15.44 -3.06 -12.97
C MET A 145 -13.98 -2.78 -12.61
N LEU A 146 -13.08 -3.04 -13.57
CA LEU A 146 -11.76 -2.42 -13.58
C LEU A 146 -11.88 -1.09 -14.31
N ILE A 147 -11.75 0.02 -13.58
CA ILE A 147 -11.46 1.33 -14.18
C ILE A 147 -9.94 1.50 -14.07
N THR A 148 -9.24 1.25 -15.18
CA THR A 148 -7.80 1.49 -15.33
C THR A 148 -7.56 2.88 -15.89
#